data_AF-A0A9Q0XXI3-F1
#
_entry.id   AF-A0A9Q0XXI3-F1
#
_cell.length_a   1.000
_cell.length_b   1.000
_cell.length_c   1.000
_cell.angle_alpha   90.00
_cell.angle_beta   90.00
_cell.angle_gamma   90.00
#
_symmetry.space_group_name_H-M   'P 1'
#
loop_
_entity.id
_entity.type
_entity.pdbx_description
1 polymer ?
#
loop_
_entity_poly.entity_id
_entity_poly.type
_entity_poly.pdbx_seq_one_letter_code
_entity_poly.pdbx_strand_id
1 'polypeptide(L)'
;EFQALNTKAEKIQADFKNFDQRVTQVEKLAKQNEDGIEKQKKCLEQINKKVIYLEDSSRCSNIKIMNFALKKRDNLKEDVIYWINTIMKSQFVREEDVERIHFLGSPQIQHRPIILKFLTMQKRRIYERDKI
;
A
#
# COMPACT_ATOMS: atom_id res chain seq x y z
N GLU A 1 -49.89 54.33 8.01
CA GLU A 1 -48.47 54.03 8.35
C GLU A 1 -48.29 52.85 9.30
N PHE A 2 -49.08 52.74 10.38
CA PHE A 2 -48.97 51.66 11.38
C PHE A 2 -49.17 50.23 10.82
N GLN A 3 -50.13 50.03 9.91
CA GLN A 3 -50.36 48.71 9.29
C GLN A 3 -49.18 48.23 8.44
N ALA A 4 -48.51 49.14 7.72
CA ALA A 4 -47.34 48.80 6.89
C ALA A 4 -46.11 48.42 7.71
N LEU A 5 -45.96 49.01 8.91
CA LEU A 5 -44.94 48.63 9.89
C LEU A 5 -45.20 47.25 10.48
N ASN A 6 -46.46 46.92 10.78
CA ASN A 6 -46.83 45.62 11.33
C ASN A 6 -46.56 44.48 10.33
N THR A 7 -46.92 44.66 9.06
CA THR A 7 -46.63 43.67 8.01
C THR A 7 -45.12 43.50 7.76
N LYS A 8 -44.32 44.58 7.88
CA LYS A 8 -42.86 44.48 7.80
C LYS A 8 -42.28 43.70 8.99
N ALA A 9 -42.77 43.93 10.20
CA ALA A 9 -42.34 43.21 11.39
C ALA A 9 -42.65 41.71 11.31
N GLU A 10 -43.86 41.35 10.84
CA GLU A 10 -44.26 39.96 10.62
C GLU A 10 -43.38 39.26 9.57
N LYS A 11 -43.04 39.97 8.48
CA LYS A 11 -42.16 39.43 7.44
C LYS A 11 -40.73 39.20 7.95
N ILE A 12 -40.18 40.16 8.69
CA ILE A 12 -38.87 40.04 9.33
C ILE A 12 -38.87 38.85 10.32
N GLN A 13 -39.94 38.67 11.10
CA GLN A 13 -40.05 37.54 12.02
C GLN A 13 -40.09 36.19 11.30
N ALA A 14 -40.77 36.10 10.15
CA ALA A 14 -40.78 34.91 9.32
C ALA A 14 -39.40 34.63 8.69
N ASP A 15 -38.72 35.68 8.21
CA ASP A 15 -37.38 35.58 7.64
C ASP A 15 -36.36 35.11 8.69
N PHE A 16 -36.43 35.61 9.92
CA PHE A 16 -35.60 35.13 11.03
C PHE A 16 -35.86 33.66 11.37
N LYS A 17 -37.12 33.22 11.46
CA LYS A 17 -37.45 31.81 11.70
C LYS A 17 -36.91 30.89 10.61
N ASN A 18 -37.00 31.32 9.36
CA ASN A 18 -36.50 30.55 8.22
C ASN A 18 -34.96 30.51 8.20
N PHE A 19 -34.31 31.63 8.53
CA PHE A 19 -32.87 31.69 8.72
C PHE A 19 -32.40 30.72 9.81
N ASP A 20 -33.07 30.71 10.96
CA ASP A 20 -32.73 29.84 12.11
C ASP A 20 -32.85 28.35 11.78
N GLN A 21 -33.89 27.98 11.02
CA GLN A 21 -34.06 26.61 10.51
C GLN A 21 -32.94 26.21 9.56
N ARG A 22 -32.51 27.12 8.67
CA ARG A 22 -31.41 26.87 7.74
C ARG A 22 -30.07 26.74 8.46
N VAL A 23 -29.80 27.57 9.47
CA VAL A 23 -28.59 27.46 10.30
C VAL A 23 -28.54 26.11 11.01
N THR A 24 -29.64 25.72 11.68
CA THR A 24 -29.74 24.42 12.36
C THR A 24 -29.53 23.25 11.40
N GLN A 25 -30.05 23.35 10.17
CA GLN A 25 -29.85 22.32 9.15
C GLN A 25 -28.39 22.24 8.68
N VAL A 26 -27.72 23.38 8.50
CA VAL A 26 -26.31 23.45 8.12
C VAL A 26 -25.42 22.87 9.24
N GLU A 27 -25.69 23.21 10.50
CA GLU A 27 -24.95 22.66 11.66
C GLU A 27 -25.09 21.13 11.74
N LYS A 28 -26.30 20.61 11.49
CA LYS A 28 -26.53 19.17 11.45
C LYS A 28 -25.73 18.49 10.33
N LEU A 29 -25.69 19.09 9.15
CA LEU A 29 -24.91 18.58 8.02
C LEU A 29 -23.39 18.67 8.28
N ALA A 30 -22.91 19.75 8.90
CA ALA A 30 -21.51 19.89 9.28
C ALA A 30 -21.08 18.77 10.24
N LYS A 31 -21.88 18.50 11.27
CA LYS A 31 -21.61 17.41 12.22
C LYS A 31 -21.63 16.02 11.55
N GLN A 32 -22.59 15.78 10.65
CA GLN A 32 -22.63 14.54 9.88
C GLN A 32 -21.41 14.37 8.96
N ASN A 33 -20.92 15.46 8.39
CA ASN A 33 -19.70 15.45 7.58
C ASN A 33 -18.46 15.15 8.43
N GLU A 34 -18.33 15.75 9.62
CA GLU A 34 -17.24 15.45 10.56
C GLU A 34 -17.23 13.97 10.97
N ASP A 35 -18.39 13.43 11.33
CA ASP A 35 -18.55 11.99 11.63
C ASP A 35 -18.18 11.11 10.42
N GLY A 36 -18.52 11.56 9.21
CA GLY A 36 -18.17 10.90 7.95
C GLY A 36 -16.66 10.87 7.69
N ILE A 37 -16.00 12.00 7.88
CA ILE A 37 -14.53 12.14 7.74
C ILE A 37 -13.82 11.25 8.75
N GLU A 38 -14.27 11.20 10.00
CA GLU A 38 -13.66 10.36 11.04
C GLU A 38 -13.81 8.87 10.72
N LYS A 39 -14.97 8.45 10.20
CA LYS A 39 -15.16 7.06 9.72
C LYS A 39 -14.24 6.73 8.55
N GLN A 40 -14.06 7.65 7.60
CA GLN A 40 -13.14 7.47 6.48
C GLN A 40 -11.69 7.36 6.95
N LYS A 41 -11.27 8.19 7.92
CA LYS A 41 -9.94 8.13 8.52
C LYS A 41 -9.67 6.77 9.18
N LYS A 42 -10.63 6.26 9.97
CA LYS A 42 -10.53 4.91 10.56
C LYS A 42 -10.43 3.81 9.49
N CYS A 43 -11.18 3.93 8.41
CA CYS A 43 -11.10 2.99 7.27
C CYS A 43 -9.71 3.03 6.61
N LEU A 44 -9.17 4.22 6.35
CA LEU A 44 -7.82 4.40 5.81
C LEU A 44 -6.75 3.80 6.71
N GLU A 45 -6.85 3.98 8.03
CA GLU A 45 -5.92 3.37 8.99
C GLU A 45 -5.97 1.83 8.95
N GLN A 46 -7.18 1.24 8.82
CA GLN A 46 -7.32 -0.22 8.67
C GLN A 46 -6.75 -0.72 7.35
N ILE A 47 -6.98 0.01 6.26
CA ILE A 47 -6.40 -0.31 4.95
C ILE A 47 -4.87 -0.25 5.04
N ASN A 48 -4.31 0.81 5.65
CA ASN A 48 -2.87 0.95 5.80
C ASN A 48 -2.26 -0.23 6.59
N LYS A 49 -2.88 -0.62 7.70
CA LYS A 49 -2.46 -1.81 8.47
C LYS A 49 -2.50 -3.09 7.62
N LYS A 50 -3.54 -3.27 6.80
CA LYS A 50 -3.64 -4.42 5.88
C LYS A 50 -2.57 -4.38 4.79
N VAL A 51 -2.29 -3.22 4.22
CA VAL A 51 -1.24 -3.04 3.21
C VAL A 51 0.12 -3.40 3.81
N ILE A 52 0.46 -2.87 4.99
CA ILE A 52 1.71 -3.21 5.69
C ILE A 52 1.79 -4.72 5.93
N TYR A 53 0.72 -5.34 6.44
CA TYR A 53 0.69 -6.79 6.64
C TYR A 53 0.88 -7.59 5.35
N LEU A 54 0.24 -7.18 4.25
CA LEU A 54 0.38 -7.83 2.95
C LEU A 54 1.78 -7.63 2.36
N GLU A 55 2.35 -6.44 2.51
CA GLU A 55 3.73 -6.16 2.12
C GLU A 55 4.70 -7.03 2.91
N ASP A 56 4.57 -7.08 4.23
CA ASP A 56 5.39 -7.95 5.08
C ASP A 56 5.20 -9.42 4.71
N SER A 57 3.95 -9.88 4.55
CA SER A 57 3.62 -11.24 4.12
C SER A 57 4.16 -11.59 2.73
N SER A 58 4.32 -10.61 1.83
CA SER A 58 4.94 -10.82 0.53
C SER A 58 6.46 -10.83 0.62
N ARG A 59 7.04 -10.00 1.49
CA ARG A 59 8.48 -9.94 1.75
C ARG A 59 8.97 -11.17 2.49
N CYS A 60 8.10 -11.86 3.22
CA CYS A 60 8.33 -13.17 3.81
C CYS A 60 8.97 -14.17 2.84
N SER A 61 8.55 -14.26 1.59
CA SER A 61 9.16 -15.21 0.64
C SER A 61 10.20 -14.57 -0.28
N ASN A 62 10.57 -13.30 -0.04
CA ASN A 62 11.49 -12.56 -0.89
C ASN A 62 12.91 -12.52 -0.33
N ILE A 63 13.90 -12.73 -1.19
CA ILE A 63 15.32 -12.48 -0.91
C ILE A 63 15.80 -11.37 -1.84
N LYS A 64 16.44 -10.34 -1.27
CA LYS A 64 17.11 -9.31 -2.05
C LYS A 64 18.59 -9.66 -2.19
N ILE A 65 19.07 -9.77 -3.43
CA ILE A 65 20.48 -9.94 -3.76
C ILE A 65 20.99 -8.63 -4.36
N MET A 66 22.06 -8.10 -3.78
CA MET A 66 22.70 -6.88 -4.24
C MET A 66 23.78 -7.22 -5.28
N ASN A 67 24.02 -6.31 -6.22
CA ASN A 67 25.13 -6.37 -7.19
C ASN A 67 25.14 -7.62 -8.10
N PHE A 68 23.97 -8.13 -8.51
CA PHE A 68 23.90 -9.25 -9.45
C PHE A 68 24.38 -8.82 -10.84
N ALA A 69 25.44 -9.45 -11.33
CA ALA A 69 26.01 -9.20 -12.65
C ALA A 69 25.23 -9.97 -13.72
N LEU A 70 24.48 -9.26 -14.57
CA LEU A 70 23.80 -9.87 -15.70
C LEU A 70 24.82 -10.28 -16.77
N LYS A 71 24.91 -11.58 -17.08
CA LYS A 71 25.57 -12.03 -18.31
C LYS A 71 24.54 -11.99 -19.45
N LYS A 72 25.00 -11.65 -20.66
CA LYS A 72 24.20 -11.74 -21.90
C LYS A 72 23.93 -13.22 -22.19
N ARG A 73 22.88 -13.79 -21.62
CA ARG A 73 22.38 -15.13 -21.92
C ARG A 73 20.87 -15.12 -21.93
N ASP A 74 20.31 -16.02 -22.72
CA ASP A 74 18.86 -16.08 -22.99
C ASP A 74 18.06 -16.61 -21.78
N ASN A 75 18.70 -17.39 -20.88
CA ASN A 75 18.05 -18.01 -19.72
C ASN A 75 18.46 -17.37 -18.37
N LEU A 76 17.90 -16.19 -18.10
CA LEU A 76 18.13 -15.42 -16.88
C LEU A 76 17.83 -16.16 -15.57
N LYS A 77 16.85 -17.07 -15.57
CA LYS A 77 16.41 -17.78 -14.36
C LYS A 77 17.44 -18.83 -13.92
N GLU A 78 17.93 -19.63 -14.86
CA GLU A 78 18.96 -20.65 -14.62
C GLU A 78 20.28 -20.02 -14.18
N ASP A 79 20.71 -18.92 -14.80
CA ASP A 79 21.96 -18.22 -14.43
C ASP A 79 21.90 -17.68 -12.99
N VAL A 80 20.76 -17.13 -12.58
CA VAL A 80 20.56 -16.64 -11.22
C VAL A 80 20.60 -17.80 -10.22
N ILE A 81 19.93 -18.92 -10.52
CA ILE A 81 19.93 -20.13 -9.67
C ILE A 81 21.34 -20.72 -9.56
N TYR A 82 22.05 -20.83 -10.68
CA TYR A 82 23.42 -21.30 -10.72
C TYR A 82 24.33 -20.41 -9.88
N TRP A 83 24.22 -19.08 -10.01
CA TRP A 83 25.02 -18.14 -9.24
C TRP A 83 24.75 -18.24 -7.74
N ILE A 84 23.47 -18.37 -7.34
CA ILE A 84 23.09 -18.59 -5.93
C ILE A 84 23.73 -19.88 -5.41
N ASN A 85 23.55 -21.00 -6.11
CA ASN A 85 24.09 -22.28 -5.67
C ASN A 85 25.64 -22.28 -5.65
N THR A 86 26.27 -21.52 -6.54
CA THR A 86 27.74 -21.35 -6.59
C THR A 86 28.24 -20.56 -5.39
N ILE A 87 27.63 -19.41 -5.07
CA ILE A 87 28.05 -18.57 -3.95
C ILE A 87 27.74 -19.20 -2.60
N MET A 88 26.57 -19.81 -2.48
CA MET A 88 26.13 -20.47 -1.26
C MET A 88 26.81 -21.84 -1.07
N LYS A 89 27.65 -22.28 -2.03
CA LYS A 89 28.36 -23.58 -2.03
C LYS A 89 27.44 -24.76 -1.74
N SER A 90 26.21 -24.69 -2.23
CA SER A 90 25.15 -25.62 -1.86
C SER A 90 24.07 -25.67 -2.93
N GLN A 91 23.65 -26.86 -3.36
CA GLN A 91 22.57 -27.05 -4.34
C GLN A 91 21.19 -27.01 -3.68
N PHE A 92 20.85 -25.91 -3.00
CA PHE A 92 19.58 -25.81 -2.26
C PHE A 92 18.44 -25.20 -3.08
N VAL A 93 18.74 -24.40 -4.10
CA VAL A 93 17.71 -23.70 -4.88
C VAL A 93 17.53 -24.41 -6.22
N ARG A 94 16.32 -24.93 -6.45
CA ARG A 94 15.90 -25.45 -7.75
C ARG A 94 14.99 -24.43 -8.44
N GLU A 95 14.87 -24.53 -9.76
CA GLU A 95 14.06 -23.60 -10.54
C GLU A 95 12.58 -23.60 -10.16
N GLU A 96 12.08 -24.78 -9.80
CA GLU A 96 10.73 -24.98 -9.28
C GLU A 96 10.49 -24.28 -7.93
N ASP A 97 11.53 -24.01 -7.14
CA ASP A 97 11.36 -23.35 -5.83
C ASP A 97 11.24 -21.81 -5.96
N VAL A 98 11.59 -21.26 -7.12
CA VAL A 98 11.58 -19.82 -7.41
C VAL A 98 10.35 -19.46 -8.26
N GLU A 99 9.42 -18.73 -7.65
CA GLU A 99 8.20 -18.23 -8.30
C GLU A 99 8.55 -17.16 -9.35
N ARG A 100 9.36 -16.17 -8.97
CA ARG A 100 9.67 -15.03 -9.84
C ARG A 100 10.99 -14.36 -9.47
N ILE A 101 11.65 -13.81 -10.48
CA ILE A 101 12.84 -12.95 -10.33
C ILE A 101 12.47 -11.55 -10.80
N HIS A 102 12.58 -10.58 -9.90
CA HIS A 102 12.38 -9.17 -10.20
C HIS A 102 13.72 -8.46 -10.21
N PHE A 103 14.02 -7.78 -11.31
CA PHE A 103 15.20 -6.96 -11.40
C PHE A 103 14.86 -5.51 -11.12
N LEU A 104 15.63 -4.88 -10.24
CA LEU A 104 15.41 -3.50 -9.83
C LEU A 104 16.33 -2.56 -10.62
N GLY A 105 15.78 -1.43 -11.09
CA GLY A 105 16.53 -0.41 -11.82
C GLY A 105 16.61 -0.66 -13.33
N SER A 106 17.34 0.21 -14.02
CA SER A 106 17.44 0.20 -15.49
C SER A 106 18.12 -1.08 -16.01
N PRO A 107 17.67 -1.66 -17.14
CA PRO A 107 18.34 -2.77 -17.82
C PRO A 107 19.78 -2.46 -18.26
N GLN A 108 20.14 -1.18 -18.37
CA GLN A 108 21.48 -0.73 -18.77
C GLN A 108 22.52 -0.87 -17.64
N ILE A 109 22.08 -1.11 -16.40
CA ILE A 109 22.97 -1.28 -15.25
C ILE A 109 23.47 -2.72 -15.23
N GLN A 110 24.79 -2.88 -15.38
CA GLN A 110 25.44 -4.19 -15.44
C GLN A 110 25.32 -4.99 -14.12
N HIS A 111 25.38 -4.30 -12.98
CA HIS A 111 25.21 -4.85 -11.64
C HIS A 111 23.92 -4.32 -11.02
N ARG A 112 22.84 -5.09 -11.10
CA ARG A 112 21.54 -4.64 -10.62
C ARG A 112 21.04 -5.44 -9.43
N PRO A 113 20.37 -4.82 -8.44
CA PRO A 113 19.72 -5.56 -7.38
C PRO A 113 18.61 -6.43 -7.95
N ILE A 114 18.46 -7.63 -7.39
CA ILE A 114 17.37 -8.53 -7.74
C ILE A 114 16.59 -8.95 -6.51
N ILE A 115 15.29 -9.14 -6.68
CA ILE A 115 14.40 -9.74 -5.70
C ILE A 115 14.00 -11.10 -6.21
N LEU A 116 14.29 -12.13 -5.43
CA LEU A 116 13.88 -13.50 -5.67
C LEU A 116 12.68 -13.82 -4.80
N LYS A 117 11.57 -14.16 -5.43
CA LYS A 117 10.37 -14.61 -4.75
C LYS A 117 10.32 -16.13 -4.77
N PHE A 118 10.31 -16.75 -3.60
CA PHE A 118 10.17 -18.19 -3.43
C PHE A 118 8.69 -18.58 -3.35
N LEU A 119 8.36 -19.78 -3.81
CA LEU A 119 6.99 -20.31 -3.71
C LEU A 119 6.52 -20.46 -2.26
N THR A 120 7.43 -20.75 -1.32
CA THR A 120 7.08 -20.94 0.09
C THR A 120 8.10 -20.34 1.05
N MET A 121 7.59 -19.92 2.21
CA MET A 121 8.39 -19.42 3.35
C MET A 121 9.37 -20.47 3.91
N GLN A 122 9.00 -21.75 3.88
CA GLN A 122 9.85 -22.84 4.36
C GLN A 122 11.13 -22.96 3.52
N LYS A 123 11.02 -22.75 2.20
CA LYS A 123 12.18 -22.77 1.29
C LYS A 123 13.12 -21.59 1.52
N ARG A 124 12.61 -20.40 1.89
CA ARG A 124 13.44 -19.27 2.32
C ARG A 124 14.19 -19.56 3.63
N ARG A 125 13.53 -20.15 4.64
CA ARG A 125 14.18 -20.42 5.95
C ARG A 125 15.37 -21.36 5.84
N ILE A 126 15.37 -22.28 4.87
CA ILE A 126 16.52 -23.12 4.56
C ILE A 126 17.69 -22.23 4.10
N TYR A 127 17.45 -21.29 3.19
CA TYR A 127 18.46 -20.33 2.72
C TYR A 127 19.02 -19.40 3.82
N GLU A 128 18.20 -18.95 4.78
CA GLU A 128 18.68 -18.03 5.83
C GLU A 128 19.50 -18.75 6.90
N ARG A 129 19.22 -20.04 7.15
CA ARG A 129 19.96 -20.83 8.13
C ARG A 129 21.40 -21.09 7.73
N ASP A 130 21.66 -21.29 6.44
CA ASP A 130 23.00 -21.60 5.93
C ASP A 130 23.87 -20.33 5.67
N LYS A 131 23.39 -19.15 6.07
CA LYS A 131 24.15 -17.89 6.06
C LYS A 131 24.91 -17.58 7.35
N ILE A 132 24.75 -18.41 8.39
CA ILE A 132 25.49 -18.37 9.66
C ILE A 132 26.60 -19.41 9.58
#